data_AF-A0A2D9RS86-F1
#
_entry.id   AF-A0A2D9RS86-F1
#
_cell.length_a   1.000
_cell.length_b   1.000
_cell.length_c   1.000
_cell.angle_alpha   90.00
_cell.angle_beta   90.00
_cell.angle_gamma   90.00
#
_symmetry.space_group_name_H-M   'P 1'
#
loop_
_entity.id
_entity.type
_entity.pdbx_description
1 polymer ?
#
loop_
_entity_poly.entity_id
_entity_poly.type
_entity_poly.pdbx_seq_one_letter_code
_entity_poly.pdbx_strand_id
1 'polypeptide(L)'
;MPWYQDVPDSVMPVTCEGHQHQIIWSAGKVKLVDHPQIDAERTLVALGGTKPRCLELLELWDLAVKDGGFIEEWAPWQKADSQRRWWLGTAIERLRSEGVQDFLFDLPRDRALQMGEFSTAVPHAFLDRAMATVVDDGYQRGWDFNPSLTRHLAEATKLRARRSFVAALASQRPSIPNPALVPFSCTVDLTLKPKITGRLSGRDSKIEITLHPKWLSDVWARGVSVFQDKFTLDVNEAGDKTTLTQVEWIPERRSLTPHIVTHQL
;
A
#
# COMPACT_ATOMS: atom_id res chain seq x y z
N MET A 1 -5.60 -10.27 14.48
CA MET A 1 -4.56 -10.83 13.61
C MET A 1 -3.81 -9.69 12.92
N PRO A 2 -2.48 -9.78 12.80
CA PRO A 2 -1.71 -8.76 12.12
C PRO A 2 -2.06 -8.72 10.62
N TRP A 3 -1.94 -7.55 9.99
CA TRP A 3 -2.34 -7.39 8.59
C TRP A 3 -1.57 -8.29 7.62
N TYR A 4 -0.34 -8.67 7.98
CA TYR A 4 0.54 -9.47 7.15
C TYR A 4 0.22 -10.97 7.15
N GLN A 5 -0.82 -11.39 7.88
CA GLN A 5 -1.24 -12.78 7.86
C GLN A 5 -1.88 -13.14 6.52
N ASP A 6 -1.54 -14.33 6.01
CA ASP A 6 -1.98 -14.85 4.71
C ASP A 6 -1.58 -13.99 3.50
N VAL A 7 -0.71 -13.00 3.74
CA VAL A 7 -0.11 -12.17 2.70
C VAL A 7 1.09 -12.92 2.12
N PRO A 8 1.12 -13.18 0.78
CA PRO A 8 2.22 -13.90 0.17
C PRO A 8 3.56 -13.19 0.37
N ASP A 9 4.60 -14.01 0.54
CA ASP A 9 5.98 -13.56 0.60
C ASP A 9 6.37 -12.76 -0.66
N SER A 10 7.20 -11.74 -0.47
CA SER A 10 7.80 -10.97 -1.56
C SER A 10 9.30 -11.23 -1.57
N VAL A 11 9.84 -11.61 -2.73
CA VAL A 11 11.27 -11.90 -2.90
C VAL A 11 11.92 -10.84 -3.78
N MET A 12 13.11 -10.39 -3.38
CA MET A 12 13.95 -9.46 -4.12
C MET A 12 15.35 -10.06 -4.28
N PRO A 13 15.82 -10.31 -5.53
CA PRO A 13 17.22 -10.65 -5.76
C PRO A 13 18.10 -9.42 -5.55
N VAL A 14 19.29 -9.63 -4.99
CA VAL A 14 20.26 -8.57 -4.69
C VAL A 14 21.66 -9.04 -5.04
N THR A 15 22.39 -8.26 -5.84
CA THR A 15 23.84 -8.48 -6.00
C THR A 15 24.56 -8.00 -4.75
N CYS A 16 25.18 -8.90 -3.99
CA CYS A 16 25.85 -8.61 -2.73
C CYS A 16 27.18 -9.37 -2.69
N GLU A 17 28.28 -8.67 -2.41
CA GLU A 17 29.62 -9.29 -2.28
C GLU A 17 30.04 -10.16 -3.50
N GLY A 18 29.63 -9.72 -4.70
CA GLY A 18 29.91 -10.44 -5.95
C GLY A 18 28.98 -11.63 -6.25
N HIS A 19 28.04 -11.96 -5.37
CA HIS A 19 27.10 -13.07 -5.49
C HIS A 19 25.65 -12.59 -5.61
N GLN A 20 24.75 -13.47 -6.06
CA GLN A 20 23.30 -13.21 -6.08
C GLN A 20 22.68 -13.71 -4.78
N HIS A 21 22.24 -12.79 -3.94
CA HIS A 21 21.54 -13.05 -2.68
C HIS A 21 20.03 -12.83 -2.83
N GLN A 22 19.26 -13.25 -1.83
CA GLN A 22 17.82 -13.06 -1.74
C GLN A 22 17.42 -12.36 -0.44
N ILE A 23 16.61 -11.31 -0.59
CA ILE A 23 15.88 -10.67 0.51
C ILE A 23 14.42 -11.06 0.40
N ILE A 24 13.85 -11.54 1.50
CA ILE A 24 12.45 -11.97 1.56
C ILE A 24 11.71 -11.11 2.57
N TRP A 25 10.62 -10.49 2.15
CA TRP A 25 9.60 -10.04 3.09
C TRP A 25 8.62 -11.18 3.33
N SER A 26 8.41 -11.56 4.59
CA SER A 26 7.53 -12.67 5.00
C SER A 26 6.96 -12.41 6.38
N ALA A 27 5.65 -12.58 6.52
CA ALA A 27 4.92 -12.43 7.78
C ALA A 27 5.29 -11.14 8.55
N GLY A 28 5.29 -10.00 7.85
CA GLY A 28 5.54 -8.69 8.44
C GLY A 28 7.02 -8.33 8.65
N LYS A 29 7.96 -9.20 8.29
CA LYS A 29 9.40 -8.98 8.51
C LYS A 29 10.21 -9.15 7.24
N VAL A 30 11.24 -8.32 7.10
CA VAL A 30 12.30 -8.52 6.10
C VAL A 30 13.35 -9.47 6.66
N LYS A 31 13.72 -10.48 5.88
CA LYS A 31 14.71 -11.51 6.20
C LYS A 31 15.80 -11.49 5.14
N LEU A 32 17.05 -11.54 5.59
CA LEU A 32 18.23 -11.68 4.72
C LEU A 32 18.60 -13.17 4.70
N VAL A 33 18.26 -13.89 3.62
CA VAL A 33 18.43 -15.34 3.56
C VAL A 33 19.91 -15.72 3.66
N ASP A 34 20.74 -14.98 2.95
CA ASP A 34 22.18 -15.21 2.86
C ASP A 34 22.97 -14.56 4.02
N HIS A 35 22.31 -13.74 4.86
CA HIS A 35 22.90 -13.12 6.06
C HIS A 35 22.00 -13.35 7.29
N PRO A 36 21.88 -14.60 7.79
CA PRO A 36 20.93 -14.94 8.85
C PRO A 36 21.30 -14.34 10.22
N GLN A 37 22.57 -14.02 10.45
CA GLN A 37 23.06 -13.44 11.70
C GLN A 37 23.26 -11.93 11.57
N ILE A 38 22.15 -11.19 11.45
CA ILE A 38 22.16 -9.72 11.23
C ILE A 38 23.00 -8.97 12.27
N ASP A 39 22.95 -9.37 13.55
CA ASP A 39 23.72 -8.70 14.60
C ASP A 39 25.23 -8.95 14.47
N ALA A 40 25.63 -10.13 13.96
CA ALA A 40 27.03 -10.42 13.66
C ALA A 40 27.51 -9.54 12.49
N GLU A 41 26.71 -9.40 11.42
CA GLU A 41 27.01 -8.52 10.29
C GLU A 41 27.16 -7.05 10.74
N ARG A 42 26.21 -6.56 11.56
CA ARG A 42 26.29 -5.21 12.14
C ARG A 42 27.55 -5.03 12.98
N THR A 43 27.96 -6.05 13.73
CA THR A 43 29.19 -6.02 14.52
C THR A 43 30.42 -5.94 13.62
N LEU A 44 30.49 -6.74 12.55
CA LEU A 44 31.59 -6.68 11.59
C LEU A 44 31.72 -5.31 10.93
N VAL A 45 30.59 -4.70 10.54
CA VAL A 45 30.57 -3.33 9.99
C VAL A 45 31.05 -2.31 11.03
N ALA A 46 30.61 -2.43 12.28
CA ALA A 46 31.06 -1.54 13.36
C ALA A 46 32.57 -1.66 13.65
N LEU A 47 33.17 -2.83 13.39
CA LEU A 47 34.60 -3.09 13.49
C LEU A 47 35.40 -2.67 12.24
N GLY A 48 34.76 -1.99 11.28
CA GLY A 48 35.40 -1.47 10.06
C GLY A 48 35.27 -2.39 8.83
N GLY A 49 34.47 -3.45 8.91
CA GLY A 49 34.13 -4.28 7.76
C GLY A 49 33.30 -3.54 6.72
N THR A 50 33.35 -3.99 5.47
CA THR A 50 32.49 -3.47 4.40
C THR A 50 31.04 -3.86 4.67
N LYS A 51 30.12 -2.90 4.55
CA LYS A 51 28.68 -3.16 4.73
C LYS A 51 28.12 -3.95 3.54
N PRO A 52 27.53 -5.15 3.76
CA PRO A 52 26.89 -5.89 2.69
C PRO A 52 25.67 -5.13 2.15
N ARG A 53 25.44 -5.18 0.84
CA ARG A 53 24.27 -4.55 0.19
C ARG A 53 22.94 -5.03 0.79
N CYS A 54 22.87 -6.30 1.19
CA CYS A 54 21.70 -6.83 1.87
C CYS A 54 21.39 -6.12 3.19
N LEU A 55 22.42 -5.77 3.97
CA LEU A 55 22.28 -5.03 5.21
C LEU A 55 21.90 -3.57 4.96
N GLU A 56 22.47 -2.92 3.94
CA GLU A 56 22.06 -1.57 3.53
C GLU A 56 20.56 -1.50 3.20
N LEU A 57 20.04 -2.48 2.45
CA LEU A 57 18.63 -2.54 2.09
C LEU A 57 17.72 -2.79 3.30
N LEU A 58 18.19 -3.57 4.27
CA LEU A 58 17.47 -3.76 5.54
C LEU A 58 17.40 -2.46 6.35
N GLU A 59 18.53 -1.75 6.49
CA GLU A 59 18.56 -0.45 7.18
C GLU A 59 17.67 0.59 6.48
N LEU A 60 17.70 0.59 5.14
CA LEU A 60 16.87 1.47 4.33
C LEU A 60 15.38 1.15 4.45
N TRP A 61 15.02 -0.14 4.54
CA TRP A 61 13.67 -0.59 4.87
C TRP A 61 13.24 -0.09 6.26
N ASP A 62 14.06 -0.32 7.29
CA ASP A 62 13.76 0.08 8.67
C ASP A 62 13.54 1.59 8.77
N LEU A 63 14.38 2.35 8.07
CA LEU A 63 14.23 3.80 7.95
C LEU A 63 12.93 4.18 7.23
N ALA A 64 12.62 3.54 6.10
CA ALA A 64 11.44 3.85 5.30
C ALA A 64 10.12 3.55 6.02
N VAL A 65 10.03 2.44 6.75
CA VAL A 65 8.80 2.11 7.51
C VAL A 65 8.64 3.01 8.74
N LYS A 66 9.74 3.49 9.32
CA LYS A 66 9.71 4.45 10.42
C LYS A 66 9.31 5.86 9.96
N ASP A 67 9.79 6.26 8.78
CA ASP A 67 9.62 7.61 8.24
C ASP A 67 8.30 7.78 7.46
N GLY A 68 7.99 6.82 6.59
CA GLY A 68 6.82 6.83 5.72
C GLY A 68 6.90 7.77 4.50
N GLY A 69 7.94 8.61 4.37
CA GLY A 69 8.00 9.63 3.32
C GLY A 69 7.98 9.11 1.88
N PHE A 70 8.41 7.87 1.63
CA PHE A 70 8.30 7.23 0.32
C PHE A 70 6.84 7.11 -0.18
N ILE A 71 5.85 7.22 0.73
CA ILE A 71 4.42 7.17 0.38
C ILE A 71 4.03 8.32 -0.54
N GLU A 72 4.70 9.47 -0.51
CA GLU A 72 4.44 10.54 -1.50
C GLU A 72 4.71 10.04 -2.93
N GLU A 73 5.80 9.31 -3.14
CA GLU A 73 6.09 8.70 -4.44
C GLU A 73 5.17 7.51 -4.72
N TRP A 74 4.87 6.67 -3.74
CA TRP A 74 4.08 5.45 -3.96
C TRP A 74 2.57 5.74 -4.15
N ALA A 75 2.02 6.78 -3.54
CA ALA A 75 0.58 7.05 -3.50
C ALA A 75 -0.07 7.25 -4.89
N PRO A 76 0.57 7.84 -5.90
CA PRO A 76 -0.02 7.93 -7.24
C PRO A 76 -0.02 6.60 -8.02
N TRP A 77 0.85 5.65 -7.68
CA TRP A 77 1.12 4.47 -8.52
C TRP A 77 0.57 3.19 -7.90
N GLN A 78 -0.24 2.44 -8.67
CA GLN A 78 -0.80 1.16 -8.21
C GLN A 78 0.04 -0.05 -8.63
N LYS A 79 0.94 0.12 -9.58
CA LYS A 79 1.81 -0.92 -10.13
C LYS A 79 3.19 -0.32 -10.33
N ALA A 80 4.17 -1.20 -10.50
CA ALA A 80 5.50 -0.81 -10.92
C ALA A 80 5.43 0.00 -12.24
N ASP A 81 6.06 1.17 -12.24
CA ASP A 81 6.24 2.01 -13.43
C ASP A 81 7.75 2.22 -13.63
N SER A 82 8.30 1.60 -14.68
CA SER A 82 9.73 1.63 -14.96
C SER A 82 10.21 3.01 -15.40
N GLN A 83 9.39 3.75 -16.13
CA GLN A 83 9.74 5.09 -16.60
C GLN A 83 9.79 6.07 -15.44
N ARG A 84 8.78 6.02 -14.55
CA ARG A 84 8.76 6.82 -13.34
C ARG A 84 9.95 6.49 -12.43
N ARG A 85 10.23 5.21 -12.22
CA ARG A 85 11.37 4.77 -11.41
C ARG A 85 12.70 5.23 -11.97
N TRP A 86 12.88 5.16 -13.29
CA TRP A 86 14.06 5.68 -13.96
C TRP A 86 14.21 7.20 -13.75
N TRP A 87 13.13 7.96 -13.94
CA TRP A 87 13.14 9.41 -13.70
C TRP A 87 13.50 9.72 -12.24
N LEU A 88 12.99 8.94 -11.27
CA LEU A 88 13.28 9.14 -9.86
C LEU A 88 14.76 8.88 -9.55
N GLY A 89 15.35 7.86 -10.17
CA GLY A 89 16.80 7.63 -10.11
C GLY A 89 17.60 8.85 -10.61
N THR A 90 17.21 9.44 -11.73
CA THR A 90 17.84 10.67 -12.25
C THR A 90 17.66 11.85 -11.30
N ALA A 91 16.49 12.02 -10.69
CA ALA A 91 16.23 13.10 -9.74
C ALA A 91 17.06 12.96 -8.45
N ILE A 92 17.26 11.73 -7.98
CA ILE A 92 18.14 11.41 -6.84
C ILE A 92 19.58 11.82 -7.14
N GLU A 93 20.11 11.46 -8.31
CA GLU A 93 21.48 11.81 -8.69
C GLU A 93 21.67 13.32 -8.81
N ARG A 94 20.70 14.05 -9.37
CA ARG A 94 20.73 15.51 -9.41
C ARG A 94 20.67 16.15 -8.02
N LEU A 95 19.92 15.57 -7.08
CA LEU A 95 19.96 16.03 -5.70
C LEU A 95 21.36 15.84 -5.08
N ARG A 96 22.04 14.74 -5.36
CA ARG A 96 23.41 14.51 -4.87
C ARG A 96 24.44 15.46 -5.48
N SER A 97 24.41 15.64 -6.80
CA SER A 97 25.44 16.37 -7.53
C SER A 97 25.21 17.89 -7.54
N GLU A 98 23.96 18.33 -7.65
CA GLU A 98 23.57 19.73 -7.86
C GLU A 98 22.81 20.32 -6.67
N GLY A 99 22.36 19.49 -5.72
CA GLY A 99 21.52 19.94 -4.60
C GLY A 99 20.09 20.32 -5.00
N VAL A 100 19.64 19.93 -6.20
CA VAL A 100 18.32 20.23 -6.75
C VAL A 100 17.34 19.11 -6.40
N GLN A 101 16.27 19.45 -5.68
CA GLN A 101 15.22 18.51 -5.29
C GLN A 101 14.00 18.67 -6.21
N ASP A 102 13.83 17.72 -7.12
CA ASP A 102 12.70 17.67 -8.06
C ASP A 102 11.65 16.61 -7.69
N PHE A 103 11.76 15.99 -6.51
CA PHE A 103 10.93 14.88 -6.06
C PHE A 103 10.70 14.93 -4.54
N LEU A 104 9.67 14.22 -4.08
CA LEU A 104 9.31 14.12 -2.65
C LEU A 104 9.30 15.48 -1.96
N PHE A 105 8.52 16.42 -2.50
CA PHE A 105 8.58 17.85 -2.15
C PHE A 105 8.07 18.15 -0.75
N ASP A 106 7.30 17.25 -0.15
CA ASP A 106 6.83 17.39 1.22
C ASP A 106 7.92 17.02 2.25
N LEU A 107 9.10 16.57 1.80
CA LEU A 107 10.22 16.15 2.65
C LEU A 107 11.41 17.11 2.55
N PRO A 108 12.13 17.33 3.67
CA PRO A 108 13.48 17.90 3.65
C PRO A 108 14.43 17.08 2.77
N ARG A 109 15.47 17.72 2.22
CA ARG A 109 16.38 17.13 1.22
C ARG A 109 17.01 15.81 1.65
N ASP A 110 17.50 15.71 2.88
CA ASP A 110 18.13 14.52 3.44
C ASP A 110 17.14 13.35 3.51
N ARG A 111 15.91 13.61 3.97
CA ARG A 111 14.83 12.63 4.02
C ARG A 111 14.33 12.25 2.63
N ALA A 112 14.20 13.22 1.73
CA ALA A 112 13.82 12.99 0.33
C ALA A 112 14.83 12.05 -0.33
N LEU A 113 16.14 12.29 -0.15
CA LEU A 113 17.19 11.43 -0.68
C LEU A 113 17.02 9.98 -0.21
N GLN A 114 16.90 9.75 1.09
CA GLN A 114 16.72 8.42 1.67
C GLN A 114 15.44 7.71 1.17
N MET A 115 14.33 8.43 1.11
CA MET A 115 13.04 7.87 0.67
C MET A 115 13.02 7.60 -0.85
N GLY A 116 13.71 8.41 -1.64
CA GLY A 116 13.92 8.18 -3.06
C GLY A 116 14.81 6.97 -3.32
N GLU A 117 15.93 6.85 -2.59
CA GLU A 117 16.81 5.68 -2.63
C GLU A 117 16.01 4.41 -2.32
N PHE A 118 15.18 4.42 -1.27
CA PHE A 118 14.32 3.28 -0.95
C PHE A 118 13.38 2.93 -2.12
N SER A 119 12.66 3.94 -2.63
CA SER A 119 11.70 3.79 -3.74
C SER A 119 12.32 3.21 -5.01
N THR A 120 13.59 3.49 -5.26
CA THR A 120 14.34 3.01 -6.43
C THR A 120 15.12 1.72 -6.18
N ALA A 121 15.35 1.35 -4.92
CA ALA A 121 16.12 0.17 -4.54
C ALA A 121 15.29 -1.11 -4.43
N VAL A 122 13.99 -1.03 -4.11
CA VAL A 122 13.15 -2.21 -3.85
C VAL A 122 12.04 -2.40 -4.90
N PRO A 123 11.56 -3.63 -5.17
CA PRO A 123 10.40 -3.85 -6.03
C PRO A 123 9.13 -3.14 -5.51
N HIS A 124 8.18 -2.86 -6.41
CA HIS A 124 6.93 -2.21 -6.01
C HIS A 124 6.16 -3.02 -4.94
N ALA A 125 6.21 -4.35 -4.99
CA ALA A 125 5.62 -5.19 -3.97
C ALA A 125 6.22 -4.92 -2.56
N PHE A 126 7.51 -4.62 -2.45
CA PHE A 126 8.12 -4.21 -1.18
C PHE A 126 7.61 -2.83 -0.73
N LEU A 127 7.38 -1.90 -1.65
CA LEU A 127 6.75 -0.62 -1.31
C LEU A 127 5.32 -0.80 -0.78
N ASP A 128 4.56 -1.74 -1.36
CA ASP A 128 3.22 -2.08 -0.88
C ASP A 128 3.27 -2.63 0.54
N ARG A 129 4.25 -3.50 0.84
CA ARG A 129 4.46 -4.05 2.19
C ARG A 129 4.90 -2.97 3.17
N ALA A 130 5.84 -2.11 2.78
CA ALA A 130 6.31 -1.02 3.61
C ALA A 130 5.17 -0.05 3.94
N MET A 131 4.32 0.27 2.96
CA MET A 131 3.18 1.16 3.17
C MET A 131 2.20 0.56 4.18
N ALA A 132 1.88 -0.72 4.02
CA ALA A 132 0.98 -1.40 4.94
C ALA A 132 1.53 -1.45 6.37
N THR A 133 2.84 -1.65 6.53
CA THR A 133 3.54 -1.52 7.83
C THR A 133 3.39 -0.10 8.40
N VAL A 134 3.68 0.95 7.61
CA VAL A 134 3.56 2.35 8.05
C VAL A 134 2.14 2.65 8.53
N VAL A 135 1.12 2.26 7.75
CA VAL A 135 -0.29 2.49 8.07
C VAL A 135 -0.72 1.75 9.34
N ASP A 136 -0.32 0.49 9.51
CA ASP A 136 -0.66 -0.28 10.70
C ASP A 136 0.01 0.27 11.96
N ASP A 137 1.32 0.58 11.89
CA ASP A 137 2.06 1.18 12.99
C ASP A 137 1.53 2.58 13.35
N GLY A 138 1.18 3.38 12.35
CA GLY A 138 0.55 4.69 12.57
C GLY A 138 -0.82 4.56 13.23
N TYR A 139 -1.63 3.58 12.83
CA TYR A 139 -2.92 3.31 13.47
C TYR A 139 -2.77 2.87 14.93
N GLN A 140 -1.83 1.96 15.22
CA GLN A 140 -1.50 1.53 16.59
C GLN A 140 -1.08 2.70 17.48
N ARG A 141 -0.46 3.74 16.90
CA ARG A 141 -0.08 4.99 17.59
C ARG A 141 -1.19 6.05 17.64
N GLY A 142 -2.42 5.74 17.21
CA GLY A 142 -3.55 6.67 17.23
C GLY A 142 -3.65 7.59 16.01
N TRP A 143 -3.10 7.17 14.86
CA TRP A 143 -3.08 7.92 13.60
C TRP A 143 -2.26 9.22 13.67
N ASP A 144 -1.06 9.14 14.23
CA ASP A 144 -0.12 10.25 14.31
C ASP A 144 0.74 10.37 13.04
N PHE A 145 0.10 10.85 11.96
CA PHE A 145 0.77 11.21 10.73
C PHE A 145 0.76 12.72 10.52
N ASN A 146 1.83 13.23 9.92
CA ASN A 146 1.84 14.62 9.47
C ASN A 146 0.75 14.88 8.39
N PRO A 147 0.36 16.14 8.15
CA PRO A 147 -0.72 16.46 7.21
C PRO A 147 -0.44 16.04 5.75
N SER A 148 0.80 16.14 5.27
CA SER A 148 1.15 15.76 3.90
C SER A 148 1.01 14.26 3.69
N LEU A 149 1.53 13.45 4.62
CA LEU A 149 1.40 12.00 4.58
C LEU A 149 -0.05 11.55 4.69
N THR A 150 -0.85 12.21 5.55
CA THR A 150 -2.30 11.96 5.64
C THR A 150 -3.00 12.22 4.30
N ARG A 151 -2.64 13.30 3.60
CA ARG A 151 -3.17 13.60 2.26
C ARG A 151 -2.79 12.50 1.25
N HIS A 152 -1.53 12.07 1.21
CA HIS A 152 -1.09 11.02 0.29
C HIS A 152 -1.78 9.68 0.56
N LEU A 153 -1.94 9.29 1.83
CA LEU A 153 -2.68 8.09 2.23
C LEU A 153 -4.16 8.18 1.84
N ALA A 154 -4.78 9.37 1.97
CA ALA A 154 -6.16 9.58 1.55
C ALA A 154 -6.31 9.43 0.03
N GLU A 155 -5.44 10.06 -0.76
CA GLU A 155 -5.47 9.94 -2.22
C GLU A 155 -5.18 8.50 -2.67
N ALA A 156 -4.24 7.82 -2.02
CA ALA A 156 -3.99 6.41 -2.26
C ALA A 156 -5.24 5.58 -1.97
N THR A 157 -5.89 5.77 -0.83
CA THR A 157 -7.12 5.07 -0.45
C THR A 157 -8.20 5.27 -1.51
N LYS A 158 -8.47 6.50 -1.93
CA LYS A 158 -9.45 6.81 -2.98
C LYS A 158 -9.14 6.11 -4.30
N LEU A 159 -7.88 6.16 -4.74
CA LEU A 159 -7.44 5.53 -5.99
C LEU A 159 -7.62 4.01 -5.94
N ARG A 160 -7.11 3.35 -4.89
CA ARG A 160 -7.21 1.89 -4.74
C ARG A 160 -8.66 1.44 -4.56
N ALA A 161 -9.48 2.19 -3.82
CA ALA A 161 -10.89 1.91 -3.62
C ALA A 161 -11.68 2.02 -4.94
N ARG A 162 -11.48 3.10 -5.71
CA ARG A 162 -12.10 3.27 -7.05
C ARG A 162 -11.81 2.08 -7.95
N ARG A 163 -10.55 1.65 -8.02
CA ARG A 163 -10.14 0.54 -8.89
C ARG A 163 -10.74 -0.79 -8.45
N SER A 164 -10.71 -1.06 -7.14
CA SER A 164 -11.29 -2.28 -6.58
C SER A 164 -12.81 -2.30 -6.78
N PHE A 165 -13.48 -1.17 -6.64
CA PHE A 165 -14.91 -1.02 -6.94
C PHE A 165 -15.23 -1.33 -8.41
N VAL A 166 -14.47 -0.73 -9.34
CA VAL A 166 -14.64 -0.97 -10.79
C VAL A 166 -14.43 -2.44 -11.13
N ALA A 167 -13.40 -3.09 -10.55
CA ALA A 167 -13.11 -4.50 -10.75
C ALA A 167 -14.23 -5.40 -10.23
N ALA A 168 -14.67 -5.20 -8.98
CA ALA A 168 -15.79 -5.95 -8.40
C ALA A 168 -17.08 -5.80 -9.22
N LEU A 169 -17.40 -4.56 -9.62
CA LEU A 169 -18.61 -4.29 -10.39
C LEU A 169 -18.56 -4.93 -11.79
N ALA A 170 -17.39 -4.92 -12.44
CA ALA A 170 -17.19 -5.59 -13.72
C ALA A 170 -17.42 -7.10 -13.62
N SER A 171 -16.92 -7.74 -12.55
CA SER A 171 -17.13 -9.17 -12.32
C SER A 171 -18.59 -9.53 -12.05
N GLN A 172 -19.27 -8.79 -11.15
CA GLN A 172 -20.64 -9.13 -10.75
C GLN A 172 -21.69 -8.76 -11.78
N ARG A 173 -21.42 -7.74 -12.60
CA ARG A 173 -22.42 -7.10 -13.47
C ARG A 173 -21.81 -6.82 -14.86
N PRO A 174 -21.53 -7.85 -15.66
CA PRO A 174 -21.01 -7.68 -17.02
C PRO A 174 -21.98 -6.91 -17.94
N SER A 175 -23.26 -6.81 -17.56
CA SER A 175 -24.27 -6.01 -18.27
C SER A 175 -24.14 -4.50 -18.06
N ILE A 176 -23.32 -4.03 -17.11
CA ILE A 176 -22.98 -2.61 -16.98
C ILE A 176 -21.89 -2.32 -18.02
N PRO A 177 -22.18 -1.59 -19.12
CA PRO A 177 -21.29 -1.54 -20.27
C PRO A 177 -19.94 -0.88 -19.97
N ASN A 178 -19.87 -0.08 -18.90
CA ASN A 178 -18.61 0.52 -18.45
C ASN A 178 -18.66 0.91 -16.96
N PRO A 179 -18.26 0.02 -16.04
CA PRO A 179 -18.19 0.32 -14.61
C PRO A 179 -17.29 1.52 -14.27
N ALA A 180 -16.30 1.82 -15.12
CA ALA A 180 -15.39 2.94 -14.92
C ALA A 180 -16.04 4.32 -15.20
N LEU A 181 -17.22 4.36 -15.84
CA LEU A 181 -17.98 5.59 -16.05
C LEU A 181 -18.98 5.87 -14.93
N VAL A 182 -19.20 4.93 -14.00
CA VAL A 182 -20.09 5.15 -12.86
C VAL A 182 -19.50 6.25 -11.98
N PRO A 183 -20.21 7.37 -11.73
CA PRO A 183 -19.77 8.38 -10.77
C PRO A 183 -19.54 7.78 -9.38
N PHE A 184 -18.34 8.00 -8.86
CA PHE A 184 -17.89 7.44 -7.58
C PHE A 184 -17.16 8.52 -6.80
N SER A 185 -17.64 8.77 -5.58
CA SER A 185 -16.98 9.62 -4.61
C SER A 185 -16.52 8.79 -3.43
N CYS A 186 -15.24 8.90 -3.08
CA CYS A 186 -14.68 8.27 -1.89
C CYS A 186 -14.26 9.34 -0.90
N THR A 187 -14.95 9.38 0.23
CA THR A 187 -14.57 10.17 1.40
C THR A 187 -13.65 9.33 2.27
N VAL A 188 -12.51 9.88 2.65
CA VAL A 188 -11.60 9.24 3.60
C VAL A 188 -11.81 9.90 4.96
N ASP A 189 -12.14 9.10 5.96
CA ASP A 189 -12.52 9.57 7.29
C ASP A 189 -11.87 8.72 8.38
N LEU A 190 -11.30 9.35 9.41
CA LEU A 190 -10.57 8.68 10.49
C LEU A 190 -11.49 8.15 11.61
N THR A 191 -12.76 8.55 11.60
CA THR A 191 -13.68 8.34 12.72
C THR A 191 -14.91 7.54 12.32
N LEU A 192 -15.38 7.72 11.09
CA LEU A 192 -16.57 7.08 10.58
C LEU A 192 -16.30 5.63 10.19
N LYS A 193 -17.24 4.76 10.53
CA LYS A 193 -17.23 3.38 10.06
C LYS A 193 -17.35 3.35 8.52
N PRO A 194 -16.70 2.37 7.87
CA PRO A 194 -16.86 2.17 6.44
C PRO A 194 -18.34 2.03 6.06
N LYS A 195 -18.75 2.77 5.02
CA LYS A 195 -20.13 2.75 4.52
C LYS A 195 -20.16 2.99 3.03
N ILE A 196 -21.22 2.52 2.39
CA ILE A 196 -21.51 2.78 0.99
C ILE A 196 -22.98 3.18 0.85
N THR A 197 -23.25 4.16 0.01
CA THR A 197 -24.60 4.61 -0.33
C THR A 197 -24.68 4.91 -1.83
N GLY A 198 -25.90 5.10 -2.31
CA GLY A 198 -26.18 5.47 -3.69
C GLY A 198 -26.93 4.41 -4.46
N ARG A 199 -26.88 4.49 -5.79
CA ARG A 199 -27.57 3.55 -6.67
C ARG A 199 -26.90 3.44 -8.04
N LEU A 200 -27.15 2.33 -8.72
CA LEU A 200 -26.83 2.15 -10.14
C LEU A 200 -28.14 2.17 -10.93
N SER A 201 -28.28 3.15 -11.82
CA SER A 201 -29.52 3.41 -12.59
C SER A 201 -29.21 4.05 -13.94
N GLY A 202 -28.26 3.49 -14.69
CA GLY A 202 -27.82 4.06 -15.96
C GLY A 202 -27.17 5.44 -15.77
N ARG A 203 -27.73 6.48 -16.38
CA ARG A 203 -27.22 7.87 -16.28
C ARG A 203 -27.35 8.48 -14.88
N ASP A 204 -28.31 8.01 -14.09
CA ASP A 204 -28.55 8.50 -12.72
C ASP A 204 -27.73 7.70 -11.67
N SER A 205 -26.73 6.94 -12.11
CA SER A 205 -25.87 6.20 -11.20
C SER A 205 -24.99 7.16 -10.41
N LYS A 206 -24.95 7.00 -9.09
CA LYS A 206 -24.06 7.75 -8.21
C LYS A 206 -23.77 6.91 -7.00
N ILE A 207 -22.49 6.67 -6.73
CA ILE A 207 -22.01 5.90 -5.58
C ILE A 207 -21.15 6.79 -4.70
N GLU A 208 -21.41 6.73 -3.40
CA GLU A 208 -20.62 7.40 -2.37
C GLU A 208 -20.13 6.35 -1.38
N ILE A 209 -18.84 6.37 -1.07
CA ILE A 209 -18.21 5.48 -0.11
C ILE A 209 -17.46 6.31 0.93
N THR A 210 -17.47 5.85 2.17
CA THR A 210 -16.61 6.36 3.22
C THR A 210 -15.71 5.24 3.69
N LEU A 211 -14.40 5.47 3.77
CA LEU A 211 -13.40 4.51 4.20
C LEU A 211 -12.44 5.12 5.22
N HIS A 212 -12.02 4.31 6.17
CA HIS A 212 -10.83 4.62 6.97
C HIS A 212 -9.57 4.31 6.15
N PRO A 213 -8.53 5.16 6.15
CA PRO A 213 -7.30 4.89 5.39
C PRO A 213 -6.51 3.64 5.88
N LYS A 214 -6.80 3.12 7.08
CA LYS A 214 -6.39 1.76 7.53
C LYS A 214 -6.86 0.65 6.58
N TRP A 215 -7.90 0.90 5.78
CA TRP A 215 -8.30 0.02 4.69
C TRP A 215 -7.14 -0.37 3.75
N LEU A 216 -6.14 0.50 3.60
CA LEU A 216 -4.93 0.20 2.82
C LEU A 216 -4.16 -1.01 3.37
N SER A 217 -3.96 -1.10 4.68
CA SER A 217 -3.27 -2.24 5.32
C SER A 217 -4.20 -3.44 5.47
N ASP A 218 -5.42 -3.22 5.94
CA ASP A 218 -6.29 -4.30 6.41
C ASP A 218 -7.00 -5.01 5.26
N VAL A 219 -7.25 -4.31 4.15
CA VAL A 219 -8.01 -4.84 3.03
C VAL A 219 -7.18 -4.91 1.76
N TRP A 220 -6.60 -3.78 1.35
CA TRP A 220 -5.92 -3.69 0.06
C TRP A 220 -4.60 -4.47 0.04
N ALA A 221 -3.72 -4.26 1.03
CA ALA A 221 -2.42 -4.93 1.10
C ALA A 221 -2.55 -6.45 1.29
N ARG A 222 -3.64 -6.89 1.90
CA ARG A 222 -4.01 -8.31 2.04
C ARG A 222 -4.51 -8.95 0.75
N GLY A 223 -4.79 -8.16 -0.29
CA GLY A 223 -5.32 -8.66 -1.56
C GLY A 223 -6.80 -9.04 -1.51
N VAL A 224 -7.55 -8.58 -0.50
CA VAL A 224 -8.98 -8.91 -0.32
C VAL A 224 -9.91 -7.74 -0.66
N SER A 225 -9.40 -6.67 -1.30
CA SER A 225 -10.22 -5.52 -1.73
C SER A 225 -11.30 -5.89 -2.74
N VAL A 226 -11.08 -6.97 -3.49
CA VAL A 226 -12.10 -7.69 -4.24
C VAL A 226 -11.98 -9.17 -3.87
N PHE A 227 -13.03 -9.73 -3.27
CA PHE A 227 -13.05 -11.13 -2.86
C PHE A 227 -14.39 -11.75 -3.23
N GLN A 228 -14.37 -12.92 -3.88
CA GLN A 228 -15.55 -13.54 -4.50
C GLN A 228 -16.36 -12.53 -5.33
N ASP A 229 -15.66 -11.78 -6.18
CA ASP A 229 -16.19 -10.71 -7.03
C ASP A 229 -16.86 -9.55 -6.29
N LYS A 230 -16.90 -9.54 -4.95
CA LYS A 230 -17.47 -8.47 -4.13
C LYS A 230 -16.40 -7.47 -3.71
N PHE A 231 -16.75 -6.19 -3.73
CA PHE A 231 -15.92 -5.13 -3.18
C PHE A 231 -15.94 -5.20 -1.65
N THR A 232 -14.78 -5.21 -1.02
CA THR A 232 -14.64 -5.29 0.45
C THR A 232 -14.42 -3.91 1.04
N LEU A 233 -15.34 -3.51 1.93
CA LEU A 233 -15.33 -2.25 2.67
C LEU A 233 -14.43 -2.30 3.91
N ASP A 234 -14.37 -3.45 4.57
CA ASP A 234 -13.70 -3.59 5.86
C ASP A 234 -13.37 -5.06 6.14
N VAL A 235 -12.41 -5.29 7.03
CA VAL A 235 -12.06 -6.60 7.57
C VAL A 235 -12.17 -6.51 9.08
N ASN A 236 -13.04 -7.33 9.67
CA ASN A 236 -13.21 -7.41 11.11
C ASN A 236 -12.79 -8.78 11.61
N GLU A 237 -12.05 -8.79 12.71
CA GLU A 237 -11.44 -9.97 13.29
C GLU A 237 -11.92 -10.12 14.73
N ALA A 238 -12.51 -11.28 15.03
CA ALA A 238 -12.99 -11.63 16.35
C ALA A 238 -12.47 -13.02 16.74
N GLY A 239 -11.38 -13.06 17.50
CA GLY A 239 -10.67 -14.30 17.83
C GLY A 239 -10.06 -14.93 16.57
N ASP A 240 -10.37 -16.20 16.32
CA ASP A 240 -9.89 -16.96 15.16
C ASP A 240 -10.75 -16.77 13.90
N LYS A 241 -11.75 -15.89 13.95
CA LYS A 241 -12.65 -15.64 12.81
C LYS A 241 -12.31 -14.31 12.14
N THR A 242 -12.01 -14.37 10.86
CA THR A 242 -11.88 -13.20 10.00
C THR A 242 -13.14 -13.04 9.17
N THR A 243 -13.72 -11.84 9.19
CA THR A 243 -14.94 -11.50 8.48
C THR A 243 -14.72 -10.31 7.57
N LEU A 244 -15.11 -10.45 6.31
CA LEU A 244 -15.12 -9.39 5.31
C LEU A 244 -16.48 -8.71 5.32
N THR A 245 -16.47 -7.38 5.40
CA THR A 245 -17.65 -6.56 5.16
C THR A 245 -17.66 -6.18 3.69
N GLN A 246 -18.64 -6.67 2.94
CA GLN A 246 -18.64 -6.61 1.47
C GLN A 246 -19.91 -5.97 0.92
N VAL A 247 -19.82 -5.51 -0.33
CA VAL A 247 -20.94 -4.90 -1.05
C VAL A 247 -21.62 -5.90 -1.97
N GLU A 248 -22.92 -6.03 -1.79
CA GLU A 248 -23.83 -6.77 -2.66
C GLU A 248 -24.86 -5.81 -3.28
N TRP A 249 -25.20 -6.02 -4.55
CA TRP A 249 -26.15 -5.16 -5.27
C TRP A 249 -27.52 -5.82 -5.37
N ILE A 250 -28.51 -5.24 -4.69
CA ILE A 250 -29.88 -5.75 -4.69
C ILE A 250 -30.71 -5.02 -5.76
N PRO A 251 -31.43 -5.74 -6.62
CA PRO A 251 -32.38 -5.14 -7.56
C PRO A 251 -33.54 -4.46 -6.86
N GLU A 252 -33.79 -3.21 -7.23
CA GLU A 252 -34.92 -2.41 -6.79
C GLU A 252 -35.58 -1.73 -7.99
N ARG A 253 -36.69 -2.32 -8.48
CA ARG A 253 -37.43 -1.91 -9.68
C ARG A 253 -36.55 -1.77 -10.93
N ARG A 254 -35.98 -0.59 -11.15
CA ARG A 254 -35.15 -0.20 -12.31
C ARG A 254 -33.74 0.23 -11.92
N SER A 255 -33.34 0.01 -10.68
CA SER A 255 -32.02 0.36 -10.16
C SER A 255 -31.44 -0.76 -9.29
N LEU A 256 -30.17 -0.63 -8.94
CA LEU A 256 -29.51 -1.45 -7.93
C LEU A 256 -29.10 -0.57 -6.76
N THR A 257 -29.32 -1.05 -5.54
CA THR A 257 -28.88 -0.40 -4.32
C THR A 257 -27.82 -1.25 -3.61
N PRO A 258 -26.74 -0.63 -3.10
CA PRO A 258 -25.70 -1.37 -2.41
C PRO A 258 -26.22 -1.80 -1.03
N HIS A 259 -25.99 -3.05 -0.69
CA HIS A 259 -26.24 -3.62 0.62
C HIS A 259 -24.95 -4.17 1.18
N ILE A 260 -24.75 -3.98 2.48
CA ILE A 260 -23.59 -4.47 3.19
C ILE A 260 -23.90 -5.88 3.70
N VAL A 261 -23.03 -6.82 3.35
CA VAL A 261 -23.10 -8.21 3.80
C VAL A 261 -21.79 -8.61 4.47
N THR A 262 -21.84 -9.59 5.35
CA THR A 262 -20.65 -10.13 6.02
C THR A 262 -20.33 -11.51 5.47
N HIS A 263 -19.07 -11.76 5.14
CA HIS A 263 -18.56 -13.04 4.67
C HIS A 263 -17.43 -13.51 5.60
N GLN A 264 -17.47 -14.76 6.07
CA GLN A 264 -16.39 -15.31 6.90
C GLN A 264 -15.32 -15.97 6.01
N LEU A 265 -14.05 -15.60 6.19
CA LEU A 265 -12.90 -16.25 5.54
C LEU A 265 -12.62 -17.64 6.14
#